data_AF-A0A2N3CMZ9-F1
#
_entry.id   AF-A0A2N3CMZ9-F1
#
_cell.length_a   1.000
_cell.length_b   1.000
_cell.length_c   1.000
_cell.angle_alpha   90.00
_cell.angle_beta   90.00
_cell.angle_gamma   90.00
#
_symmetry.space_group_name_H-M   'P 1'
#
loop_
_entity.id
_entity.type
_entity.pdbx_description
1 polymer ?
#
loop_
_entity_poly.entity_id
_entity_poly.type
_entity_poly.pdbx_seq_one_letter_code
_entity_poly.pdbx_strand_id
1 'polypeptide(L)'
;MLDAGKTEEKLLEVNNVEVIYNHVILVLKGVSLHVPKGGITALLGGNGAGKTTTLKSISNLLRSERGEVTKGTISYRGERVQDLNPSDLVEKGVIQVMEGRHCFE
;
A
#
# COMPACT_ATOMS: atom_id res chain seq x y z
N MET A 1 0.25 -24.93 18.29
CA MET A 1 0.58 -23.61 18.89
C MET A 1 1.60 -23.00 17.93
N LEU A 2 1.17 -22.09 17.05
CA LEU A 2 2.05 -21.56 16.01
C LEU A 2 3.00 -20.57 16.68
N ASP A 3 4.26 -20.96 16.83
CA ASP A 3 5.35 -20.07 17.20
C ASP A 3 5.47 -18.99 16.12
N ALA A 4 4.78 -17.87 16.35
CA ALA A 4 5.06 -16.61 15.67
C ALA A 4 6.41 -16.11 16.20
N GLY A 5 7.50 -16.72 15.75
CA GLY A 5 8.84 -16.21 15.95
C GLY A 5 8.84 -14.75 15.51
N LYS A 6 9.05 -13.84 16.47
CA LYS A 6 9.21 -12.41 16.25
C LYS A 6 10.36 -12.20 15.26
N THR A 7 10.03 -12.15 13.98
CA THR A 7 10.95 -11.69 12.96
C THR A 7 10.66 -10.20 12.85
N GLU A 8 11.50 -9.37 13.44
CA GLU A 8 11.40 -7.90 13.36
C GLU A 8 11.63 -7.36 11.93
N GLU A 9 11.95 -8.24 10.98
CA GLU A 9 12.10 -7.91 9.58
C GLU A 9 10.75 -7.45 8.99
N LYS A 10 10.64 -6.14 8.78
CA LYS A 10 9.51 -5.51 8.09
C LYS A 10 9.66 -5.77 6.59
N LEU A 11 8.69 -6.47 6.00
CA LEU A 11 8.61 -6.69 4.56
C LEU A 11 8.08 -5.44 3.84
N LEU A 12 7.09 -4.78 4.43
CA LEU A 12 6.50 -3.53 3.94
C LEU A 12 6.49 -2.53 5.09
N GLU A 13 6.88 -1.29 4.81
CA GLU A 13 6.73 -0.17 5.73
C GLU A 13 6.08 1.02 5.03
N VAL A 14 5.03 1.55 5.65
CA VAL A 14 4.34 2.78 5.26
C VAL A 14 4.57 3.76 6.39
N ASN A 15 5.21 4.88 6.11
CA ASN A 15 5.59 5.86 7.12
C ASN A 15 4.97 7.23 6.79
N ASN A 16 4.05 7.67 7.63
CA ASN A 16 3.40 8.97 7.62
C ASN A 16 2.92 9.42 6.23
N VAL A 17 2.27 8.51 5.50
CA VAL A 17 1.85 8.74 4.12
C VAL A 17 0.64 9.65 4.06
N GLU A 18 0.76 10.73 3.29
CA GLU A 18 -0.34 11.59 2.86
C GLU A 18 -0.61 11.38 1.38
N VAL A 19 -1.88 11.31 1.01
CA VAL A 19 -2.32 11.16 -0.40
C VAL A 19 -3.35 12.20 -0.74
N ILE A 20 -3.12 12.90 -1.85
CA ILE A 20 -4.02 13.88 -2.41
C ILE A 20 -4.52 13.41 -3.78
N TYR A 21 -5.83 13.56 -4.02
CA TYR A 21 -6.43 13.37 -5.33
C TYR A 21 -6.74 14.71 -6.01
N ASN A 22 -6.56 14.77 -7.33
CA ASN A 22 -6.80 15.95 -8.16
C ASN A 22 -6.10 17.22 -7.63
N HIS A 23 -4.98 17.05 -6.92
CA HIS A 23 -4.24 18.12 -6.23
C HIS A 23 -5.02 18.92 -5.17
N VAL A 24 -6.22 18.48 -4.77
CA VAL A 24 -7.09 19.23 -3.84
C VAL A 24 -7.58 18.37 -2.67
N ILE A 25 -7.93 17.11 -2.90
CA ILE A 25 -8.65 16.29 -1.91
C ILE A 25 -7.66 15.44 -1.11
N LEU A 26 -7.39 15.81 0.15
CA LEU A 26 -6.56 15.03 1.08
C LEU A 26 -7.32 13.81 1.61
N VAL A 27 -6.96 12.62 1.13
CA VAL A 27 -7.61 11.35 1.48
C VAL A 27 -6.89 10.61 2.59
N LEU A 28 -5.55 10.49 2.51
CA LEU A 28 -4.75 9.92 3.60
C LEU A 28 -4.06 11.03 4.39
N LYS A 29 -4.13 10.97 5.72
CA LYS A 29 -3.62 11.99 6.65
C LYS A 29 -2.57 11.37 7.58
N GLY A 30 -1.37 11.08 7.07
CA GLY A 30 -0.27 10.56 7.89
C GLY A 30 -0.43 9.09 8.27
N VAL A 31 -0.84 8.24 7.32
CA VAL A 31 -1.02 6.80 7.58
C VAL A 31 0.33 6.13 7.78
N SER A 32 0.46 5.35 8.86
CA SER A 32 1.64 4.51 9.11
C SER A 32 1.24 3.08 9.46
N LEU A 33 1.90 2.11 8.84
CA LEU A 33 1.73 0.68 9.14
C LEU A 33 2.98 -0.10 8.71
N HIS A 34 3.12 -1.33 9.21
CA HIS A 34 4.13 -2.25 8.72
C HIS A 34 3.53 -3.65 8.55
N VAL A 35 4.10 -4.42 7.62
CA VAL A 35 3.79 -5.83 7.43
C VAL A 35 5.06 -6.62 7.75
N PRO A 36 5.05 -7.48 8.79
CA PRO A 36 6.20 -8.32 9.08
C PRO A 36 6.35 -9.38 8.00
N LYS A 37 7.60 -9.79 7.73
CA LYS A 37 7.88 -10.87 6.79
C LYS A 37 7.21 -12.17 7.26
N GLY A 38 6.50 -12.83 6.35
CA GLY A 38 5.74 -14.05 6.65
C GLY A 38 4.46 -13.83 7.46
N GLY A 39 4.12 -12.58 7.81
CA GLY A 39 2.90 -12.25 8.53
C GLY A 39 1.77 -11.78 7.61
N ILE A 40 0.56 -11.78 8.19
CA ILE A 40 -0.65 -11.29 7.55
C ILE A 40 -1.14 -10.08 8.34
N THR A 41 -1.31 -8.94 7.68
CA THR A 41 -1.84 -7.70 8.28
C THR A 41 -3.20 -7.39 7.65
N ALA A 42 -4.22 -7.21 8.49
CA ALA A 42 -5.55 -6.79 8.06
C ALA A 42 -5.73 -5.28 8.22
N LEU A 43 -6.22 -4.60 7.18
CA LEU A 43 -6.59 -3.18 7.21
C LEU A 43 -8.11 -3.05 7.26
N LEU A 44 -8.64 -2.71 8.44
CA LEU A 44 -10.08 -2.59 8.69
C LEU A 44 -10.52 -1.12 8.76
N GLY A 45 -11.78 -0.87 8.37
CA GLY A 45 -12.37 0.47 8.40
C GLY A 45 -13.60 0.58 7.52
N GLY A 46 -14.43 1.61 7.72
CA GLY A 46 -15.63 1.86 6.93
C GLY A 46 -15.37 2.26 5.47
N ASN A 47 -16.44 2.44 4.70
CA ASN A 47 -16.36 3.01 3.35
C ASN A 47 -15.81 4.44 3.42
N GLY A 48 -14.91 4.80 2.51
CA GLY A 48 -14.24 6.11 2.52
C GLY A 48 -13.11 6.27 3.56
N ALA A 49 -12.82 5.26 4.38
CA ALA A 49 -11.72 5.34 5.37
C ALA A 49 -10.30 5.35 4.78
N GLY A 50 -10.16 5.32 3.44
CA GLY A 50 -8.86 5.34 2.77
C GLY A 50 -8.20 3.97 2.53
N LYS A 51 -8.87 2.84 2.85
CA LYS A 51 -8.32 1.49 2.66
C LYS A 51 -7.80 1.23 1.25
N THR A 52 -8.66 1.45 0.24
CA THR A 52 -8.31 1.26 -1.17
C THR A 52 -7.20 2.21 -1.59
N THR A 53 -7.19 3.45 -1.09
CA THR A 53 -6.13 4.43 -1.35
C THR A 53 -4.80 4.00 -0.74
N THR A 54 -4.79 3.42 0.47
CA THR A 54 -3.60 2.84 1.09
C THR A 54 -3.07 1.65 0.28
N LEU A 55 -3.93 0.76 -0.19
CA LEU A 55 -3.49 -0.36 -1.04
C LEU A 55 -2.93 0.11 -2.38
N LYS A 56 -3.57 1.10 -3.01
CA LYS A 56 -3.11 1.72 -4.26
C LYS A 56 -1.81 2.50 -4.11
N SER A 57 -1.54 3.09 -2.94
CA SER A 57 -0.27 3.77 -2.69
C SER A 57 0.88 2.76 -2.59
N ILE A 58 0.62 1.58 -1.98
CA ILE A 58 1.59 0.48 -1.87
C ILE A 58 1.93 -0.14 -3.24
N SER A 59 0.96 -0.25 -4.14
CA SER A 59 1.15 -0.80 -5.49
C SER A 59 1.56 0.24 -6.53
N ASN A 60 1.77 1.49 -6.11
CA ASN A 60 2.04 2.64 -6.98
C ASN A 60 1.02 2.88 -8.10
N LEU A 61 -0.25 2.53 -7.86
CA LEU A 61 -1.36 2.67 -8.82
C LEU A 61 -2.13 4.00 -8.69
N LEU A 62 -1.75 4.88 -7.76
CA LEU A 62 -2.49 6.14 -7.55
C LEU A 62 -2.47 7.08 -8.77
N ARG A 63 -1.37 7.08 -9.54
CA ARG A 63 -1.19 8.03 -10.66
C ARG A 63 -2.27 7.87 -11.75
N SER A 64 -2.75 6.66 -12.00
CA SER A 64 -3.82 6.41 -12.99
C SER A 64 -5.16 7.05 -12.60
N GLU A 65 -5.33 7.37 -11.31
CA GLU A 65 -6.54 7.96 -10.74
C GLU A 65 -6.34 9.43 -10.32
N ARG A 66 -5.28 10.08 -10.81
CA ARG A 66 -4.92 11.46 -10.42
C ARG A 66 -4.65 11.59 -8.91
N GLY A 67 -4.21 10.51 -8.28
CA GLY A 67 -3.75 10.47 -6.90
C GLY A 67 -2.23 10.54 -6.81
N GLU A 68 -1.73 11.20 -5.78
CA GLU A 68 -0.30 11.35 -5.52
C GLU A 68 0.02 11.21 -4.03
N VAL A 69 1.12 10.52 -3.72
CA VAL A 69 1.71 10.53 -2.36
C VAL A 69 2.50 11.83 -2.20
N THR A 70 2.00 12.75 -1.39
CA THR A 70 2.60 14.09 -1.23
C THR A 70 3.54 14.17 -0.04
N LYS A 71 3.40 13.28 0.95
CA LYS A 71 4.32 13.12 2.07
C LYS A 71 4.46 11.67 2.47
N GLY A 72 5.52 11.40 3.24
CA GLY A 72 5.82 10.09 3.76
C GLY A 72 6.53 9.18 2.75
N THR A 73 6.75 7.95 3.16
CA THR A 73 7.50 6.96 2.39
C THR A 73 6.82 5.61 2.43
N ILE A 74 6.96 4.84 1.35
CA ILE A 74 6.55 3.44 1.32
C ILE A 74 7.77 2.64 0.86
N SER A 75 8.17 1.65 1.64
CA SER A 75 9.26 0.76 1.28
C SER A 75 8.82 -0.70 1.28
N TYR A 76 9.25 -1.44 0.27
CA TYR A 76 9.08 -2.89 0.16
C TYR A 76 10.47 -3.52 0.11
N ARG A 77 10.79 -4.42 1.05
CA ARG A 77 12.13 -5.03 1.20
C ARG A 77 13.26 -4.00 1.23
N GLY A 78 13.02 -2.85 1.85
CA GLY A 78 13.99 -1.75 1.97
C GLY A 78 14.10 -0.83 0.75
N GLU A 79 13.39 -1.13 -0.35
CA GLU A 79 13.39 -0.31 -1.56
C GLU A 79 12.15 0.58 -1.60
N ARG A 80 12.32 1.84 -2.04
CA ARG A 80 11.24 2.81 -2.07
C ARG A 80 10.28 2.52 -3.23
N VAL A 81 9.00 2.32 -2.91
CA VAL A 81 7.94 1.99 -3.88
C VAL A 81 7.73 3.12 -4.90
N GLN A 82 7.87 4.37 -4.48
CA GLN A 82 7.64 5.54 -5.35
C GLN A 82 8.65 5.65 -6.50
N ASP A 83 9.81 5.00 -6.39
CA ASP A 83 10.88 5.04 -7.40
C ASP A 83 10.71 3.95 -8.47
N LEU A 84 9.78 3.02 -8.24
CA LEU A 84 9.50 1.87 -9.09
C LEU A 84 8.22 2.10 -9.89
N ASN A 85 8.17 1.62 -11.14
CA ASN A 85 6.90 1.57 -11.85
C ASN A 85 6.05 0.37 -11.36
N PRO A 86 4.73 0.33 -11.63
CA PRO A 86 3.88 -0.79 -11.21
C PRO A 86 4.31 -2.16 -11.74
N SER A 87 4.89 -2.25 -12.95
CA SER A 87 5.40 -3.52 -13.48
C SER A 87 6.61 -4.03 -12.68
N ASP A 88 7.54 -3.16 -12.30
CA ASP A 88 8.71 -3.53 -11.48
C ASP A 88 8.25 -4.08 -10.12
N LEU A 89 7.21 -3.47 -9.53
CA LEU A 89 6.62 -3.92 -8.27
C LEU A 89 6.01 -5.32 -8.38
N VAL A 90 5.32 -5.61 -9.50
CA VAL A 90 4.77 -6.94 -9.77
C VAL A 90 5.88 -7.98 -9.90
N GLU A 91 6.95 -7.67 -10.65
CA GLU A 91 8.11 -8.56 -10.78
C GLU A 91 8.80 -8.84 -9.44
N LYS A 92 8.80 -7.85 -8.53
CA LYS A 92 9.32 -7.98 -7.16
C LYS A 92 8.36 -8.71 -6.20
N GLY A 93 7.13 -9.01 -6.64
CA GLY A 93 6.15 -9.79 -5.88
C GLY A 93 5.08 -8.98 -5.14
N VAL A 94 4.94 -7.68 -5.43
CA VAL A 94 3.83 -6.85 -4.93
C VAL A 94 2.68 -6.92 -5.92
N ILE A 95 1.67 -7.74 -5.61
CA ILE A 95 0.53 -7.99 -6.49
C ILE A 95 -0.75 -7.48 -5.85
N GLN A 96 -1.39 -6.49 -6.47
CA GLN A 96 -2.68 -6.01 -6.00
C GLN A 96 -3.84 -6.82 -6.61
N VAL A 97 -4.66 -7.39 -5.73
CA VAL A 97 -5.94 -7.98 -6.09
C VAL A 97 -7.04 -6.94 -5.98
N MET A 98 -7.43 -6.38 -7.13
CA MET A 98 -8.54 -5.42 -7.22
C MET A 98 -9.86 -6.12 -6.91
N GLU A 99 -10.75 -5.40 -6.22
CA GLU A 99 -12.15 -5.80 -6.06
C GLU A 99 -12.89 -5.71 -7.41
N GLY A 100 -13.93 -6.52 -7.59
CA GLY A 100 -14.82 -6.39 -8.75
C GLY A 100 -14.21 -6.85 -10.09
N ARG A 101 -13.28 -7.80 -10.09
CA ARG A 101 -12.62 -8.29 -11.32
C ARG A 101 -13.55 -8.93 -12.36
N HIS A 102 -14.85 -9.12 -12.07
CA HIS A 102 -15.88 -9.73 -12.94
C HIS A 102 -15.27 -10.75 -13.91
N CYS A 103 -14.53 -11.72 -13.37
CA CYS A 103 -13.70 -12.60 -14.20
C CYS A 103 -14.52 -13.46 -15.16
N PHE A 104 -15.81 -13.60 -14.88
CA PHE A 104 -16.79 -14.34 -15.66
C PHE A 104 -18.15 -13.63 -15.54
N GLU A 105 -18.88 -13.54 -16.65
CA GLU A 105 -20.34 -13.28 -16.69
C GLU A 105 -21.10 -14.61 -16.78
#